data_AF-A0A7Y8A5A3-F1
#
_entry.id   AF-A0A7Y8A5A3-F1
#
_cell.length_a   1.000
_cell.length_b   1.000
_cell.length_c   1.000
_cell.angle_alpha   90.00
_cell.angle_beta   90.00
_cell.angle_gamma   90.00
#
_symmetry.space_group_name_H-M   'P 1'
#
loop_
_entity.id
_entity.type
_entity.pdbx_description
1 polymer ?
#
loop_
_entity_poly.entity_id
_entity_poly.type
_entity_poly.pdbx_seq_one_letter_code
_entity_poly.pdbx_strand_id
1 'polypeptide(L)' 'LGQTGVVEQVAEWKVELVVEDALIEAVVMALKHSHPYETPAYEVWRLADF' A
#
# COMPACT_ATOMS: atom_id res chain seq x y z
N LEU A 1 16.54 -2.13 -4.81
CA LEU A 1 16.59 -0.73 -4.37
C LEU A 1 17.09 -0.72 -2.95
N GLY A 2 17.85 0.28 -2.51
CA GLY A 2 18.15 0.44 -1.08
C GLY A 2 19.60 0.70 -0.71
N GLN A 3 20.32 1.56 -1.44
CA GLN A 3 21.52 2.17 -0.85
C GLN A 3 21.14 3.31 0.10
N THR A 4 21.48 3.16 1.38
CA THR A 4 21.24 4.19 2.39
C THR A 4 21.89 5.52 1.99
N GLY A 5 21.09 6.58 1.95
CA GLY A 5 21.54 7.93 1.58
C GLY A 5 21.52 8.23 0.08
N VAL A 6 21.07 7.28 -0.76
CA VAL A 6 20.93 7.47 -2.20
C VAL A 6 19.45 7.51 -2.57
N VAL A 7 19.03 8.57 -3.25
CA VAL A 7 17.68 8.65 -3.82
C VAL A 7 17.66 7.86 -5.13
N GLU A 8 16.83 6.84 -5.17
CA GLU A 8 16.59 6.02 -6.37
C GLU A 8 15.26 6.45 -7.02
N GLN A 9 15.22 6.50 -8.35
CA GLN A 9 13.99 6.76 -9.11
C GLN A 9 13.62 5.50 -9.88
N VAL A 10 12.41 5.00 -9.65
CA VAL A 10 11.91 3.75 -10.23
C VAL A 10 10.48 3.96 -10.68
N ALA A 11 10.13 3.39 -11.83
CA ALA A 11 8.76 3.34 -12.27
C ALA A 11 7.99 2.31 -11.44
N GLU A 12 6.99 2.77 -10.70
CA GLU A 12 6.12 1.94 -9.87
C GLU A 12 4.66 2.13 -10.28
N TRP A 13 3.82 1.14 -9.94
CA TRP A 13 2.39 1.20 -10.16
C TRP A 13 1.67 1.64 -8.90
N LYS A 14 0.86 2.69 -8.99
CA LYS A 14 -0.07 3.06 -7.92
C LYS A 14 -1.38 2.29 -8.12
N VAL A 15 -1.75 1.49 -7.12
CA VAL A 15 -3.02 0.74 -7.10
C VAL A 15 -3.95 1.39 -6.08
N GLU A 16 -5.19 1.67 -6.50
CA GLU A 16 -6.23 2.26 -5.64
C GLU A 16 -7.41 1.29 -5.53
N LEU A 17 -7.93 1.13 -4.31
CA LEU A 17 -8.98 0.17 -4.00
C LEU A 17 -10.05 0.85 -3.14
N VAL A 18 -11.32 0.55 -3.42
CA VAL A 18 -12.44 0.84 -2.52
C VAL A 18 -12.84 -0.47 -1.88
N VAL A 19 -12.87 -0.49 -0.56
CA VAL A 19 -13.05 -1.69 0.25
C VAL A 19 -14.06 -1.37 1.35
N GLU A 20 -14.93 -2.33 1.67
CA GLU A 20 -15.84 -2.20 2.81
C GLU A 20 -15.07 -2.05 4.11
N ASP A 21 -15.55 -1.19 5.03
CA ASP A 21 -14.89 -0.89 6.31
C ASP A 21 -14.47 -2.15 7.08
N ALA A 22 -15.32 -3.18 7.08
CA ALA A 22 -15.08 -4.44 7.79
C ALA A 22 -13.93 -5.29 7.21
N LEU A 23 -13.50 -5.03 5.97
CA LEU A 23 -12.49 -5.80 5.26
C LEU A 23 -11.13 -5.11 5.17
N ILE A 24 -11.03 -3.86 5.61
CA ILE A 24 -9.80 -3.05 5.50
C ILE A 24 -8.59 -3.76 6.10
N GLU A 25 -8.71 -4.30 7.32
CA GLU A 25 -7.60 -4.99 7.98
C GLU A 25 -7.16 -6.24 7.21
N ALA A 26 -8.11 -7.04 6.72
CA ALA A 26 -7.83 -8.24 5.95
C ALA A 26 -7.12 -7.90 4.63
N VAL A 27 -7.55 -6.83 3.95
CA VAL A 27 -6.90 -6.35 2.72
C VAL A 27 -5.48 -5.86 2.99
N VAL A 28 -5.25 -5.08 4.04
CA VAL A 28 -3.91 -4.60 4.41
C VAL A 28 -2.98 -5.78 4.74
N MET A 29 -3.48 -6.81 5.43
CA MET A 29 -2.70 -8.01 5.71
C MET A 29 -2.37 -8.80 4.44
N ALA A 30 -3.32 -8.96 3.53
CA ALA A 30 -3.10 -9.61 2.25
C ALA A 30 -2.09 -8.84 1.39
N LEU A 31 -2.15 -7.49 1.37
CA LEU A 31 -1.16 -6.64 0.71
C LEU A 31 0.22 -6.89 1.28
N LYS A 32 0.40 -6.80 2.61
CA LYS A 32 1.70 -7.03 3.25
C LYS A 32 2.29 -8.41 2.98
N HIS A 33 1.44 -9.44 2.92
CA HIS A 33 1.87 -10.81 2.65
C HIS A 33 2.26 -11.05 1.18
N SER A 34 1.55 -10.41 0.24
CA SER A 34 1.76 -10.63 -1.20
C SER A 34 2.76 -9.67 -1.82
N HIS A 35 3.07 -8.55 -1.17
CA HIS A 35 3.91 -7.52 -1.76
C HIS A 35 5.38 -7.96 -1.82
N PRO A 36 6.09 -7.74 -2.95
CA PRO A 36 7.50 -8.13 -3.09
C PRO A 36 8.48 -7.37 -2.18
N TYR A 37 8.08 -6.19 -1.69
CA TYR A 37 8.92 -5.34 -0.84
C TYR A 37 8.68 -5.60 0.64
N GLU A 38 9.75 -5.56 1.42
CA GLU A 38 9.73 -5.73 2.88
C GLU A 38 8.81 -4.72 3.58
N THR A 39 8.83 -3.47 3.13
CA THR A 39 7.92 -2.42 3.61
C THR A 39 7.12 -1.87 2.42
N PRO A 40 5.90 -2.38 2.17
CA PRO A 40 5.04 -1.83 1.12
C PRO A 40 4.58 -0.41 1.47
N ALA A 41 4.58 0.47 0.47
CA ALA A 41 3.95 1.78 0.59
C ALA A 41 2.43 1.62 0.44
N TYR A 42 1.65 2.05 1.44
CA TYR A 42 0.19 2.06 1.37
C TYR A 42 -0.39 3.13 2.29
N GLU A 43 -1.62 3.56 1.98
CA GLU A 43 -2.40 4.50 2.78
C GLU A 43 -3.85 4.02 2.85
N VAL A 44 -4.55 4.33 3.94
CA VAL A 44 -5.97 4.01 4.12
C VAL A 44 -6.72 5.30 4.43
N TRP A 45 -7.73 5.59 3.61
CA TRP A 45 -8.55 6.78 3.72
C TRP A 45 -10.01 6.36 3.89
N ARG A 46 -10.69 6.89 4.91
CA ARG A 46 -12.13 6.70 5.07
C ARG A 46 -12.86 7.66 4.13
N LEU A 47 -13.72 7.12 3.28
CA LEU A 47 -14.58 7.93 2.41
C LEU A 47 -15.79 8.43 3.20
N ALA A 48 -16.27 9.63 2.87
CA ALA A 48 -17.40 10.24 3.53
C ALA A 48 -18.72 9.81 2.89
N ASP A 49 -19.70 9.47 3.72
CA ASP A 49 -21.08 9.19 3.32
C ASP A 49 -21.90 10.48 3.43
N PHE A 50 -21.87 11.33 2.41
CA PHE A 50 -22.67 12.57 2.36
C PHE A 50 -23.77 12.52 1.32
#